data_AF-A0A0F8B0A4-F1
#
_entry.id   AF-A0A0F8B0A4-F1
#
_cell.length_a   1.000
_cell.length_b   1.000
_cell.length_c   1.000
_cell.angle_alpha   90.00
_cell.angle_beta   90.00
_cell.angle_gamma   90.00
#
_symmetry.space_group_name_H-M   'P 1'
#
loop_
_entity.id
_entity.type
_entity.pdbx_description
1 polymer ?
#
loop_
_entity_poly.entity_id
_entity_poly.type
_entity_poly.pdbx_seq_one_letter_code
_entity_poly.pdbx_strand_id
1 'polypeptide(L)'
;MSLIWAAIKKSRNLTGLKQTFMATTTTEIRTALRATGLSGSELVRQTNLEVEKSKVTVDAVVSKGVEWIKLINMNEQRLLFEMAANGWDFDSESESESESKDQSWPNSVNLTAEIKSTGNDRLSIVRHAKMLARASQSNPCRYRIPTVRIVLPRITAGKVKEIDKVLDMARNAGPNIILETAESDFVAGKSLSLGTVLSRLMVDESEDLTTTVNLDTSILVALMSDITHSAIPDQPWYSKATTQQIIDEQKDPGAMTRALYPALQGRDLARLDALFSAFKALSSHVVPDDLRLPIKIVNFNIEQAFETGLIPEAARSVISELRDITCSTFTYGWISRTTTISCNKQLTSIFVV
;
A
#
# COMPACT_ATOMS: atom_id res chain seq x y z
N MET A 1 4.22 -22.65 -17.37
CA MET A 1 3.89 -21.95 -16.11
C MET A 1 3.49 -20.52 -16.46
N SER A 2 2.47 -19.95 -15.80
CA SER A 2 2.01 -18.59 -16.12
C SER A 2 3.10 -17.55 -15.80
N LEU A 3 3.43 -16.65 -16.75
CA LEU A 3 4.48 -15.63 -16.60
C LEU A 3 4.25 -14.73 -15.38
N ILE A 4 2.98 -14.44 -15.06
CA ILE A 4 2.62 -13.65 -13.88
C ILE A 4 2.99 -14.37 -12.58
N TRP A 5 2.85 -15.70 -12.54
CA TRP A 5 3.24 -16.49 -11.38
C TRP A 5 4.76 -16.50 -11.17
N ALA A 6 5.55 -16.39 -12.23
CA ALA A 6 7.01 -16.25 -12.09
C ALA A 6 7.39 -14.93 -11.41
N ALA A 7 6.70 -13.83 -11.73
CA ALA A 7 6.89 -12.53 -11.09
C ALA A 7 6.40 -12.52 -9.62
N ILE A 8 5.19 -13.05 -9.37
CA ILE A 8 4.62 -13.11 -8.02
C ILE A 8 5.53 -13.89 -7.07
N LYS A 9 6.07 -15.05 -7.50
CA LYS A 9 6.95 -15.89 -6.67
C LYS A 9 8.20 -15.18 -6.13
N LYS A 10 8.62 -14.09 -6.76
CA LYS A 10 9.78 -13.30 -6.35
C LYS A 10 9.42 -12.19 -5.35
N SER A 11 8.13 -11.97 -5.12
CA SER A 11 7.57 -10.93 -4.27
C SER A 11 7.22 -11.46 -2.86
N ARG A 12 6.76 -10.58 -1.98
CA ARG A 12 6.31 -10.93 -0.62
C ARG A 12 4.91 -10.37 -0.34
N ASN A 13 4.24 -10.87 0.70
CA ASN A 13 3.00 -10.31 1.24
C ASN A 13 1.94 -10.04 0.15
N LEU A 14 1.50 -11.07 -0.56
CA LEU A 14 0.51 -10.97 -1.64
C LEU A 14 -0.87 -10.66 -1.04
N THR A 15 -1.46 -9.54 -1.45
CA THR A 15 -2.77 -9.08 -0.95
C THR A 15 -3.88 -9.15 -1.99
N GLY A 16 -3.54 -9.10 -3.28
CA GLY A 16 -4.54 -9.09 -4.34
C GLY A 16 -4.02 -9.63 -5.67
N LEU A 17 -4.92 -10.20 -6.47
CA LEU A 17 -4.68 -10.63 -7.85
C LEU A 17 -5.73 -10.01 -8.77
N LYS A 18 -5.29 -9.54 -9.94
CA LYS A 18 -6.16 -8.91 -10.95
C LYS A 18 -7.05 -7.81 -10.37
N GLN A 19 -6.47 -6.95 -9.55
CA GLN A 19 -7.19 -5.86 -8.90
C GLN A 19 -7.28 -4.64 -9.81
N THR A 20 -8.42 -3.96 -9.79
CA THR A 20 -8.67 -2.75 -10.59
C THR A 20 -8.67 -1.52 -9.69
N PHE A 21 -7.95 -0.50 -10.13
CA PHE A 21 -7.82 0.80 -9.48
C PHE A 21 -8.32 1.91 -10.41
N MET A 22 -8.69 3.06 -9.86
CA MET A 22 -9.11 4.22 -10.63
C MET A 22 -7.94 5.20 -10.77
N ALA A 23 -7.60 5.59 -12.00
CA ALA A 23 -6.57 6.58 -12.29
C ALA A 23 -6.96 7.98 -11.80
N THR A 24 -8.24 8.30 -11.90
CA THR A 24 -8.86 9.58 -11.55
C THR A 24 -10.14 9.35 -10.78
N THR A 25 -10.38 10.16 -9.75
CA THR A 25 -11.58 10.03 -8.92
C THR A 25 -12.85 10.46 -9.67
N THR A 26 -13.99 9.85 -9.35
CA THR A 26 -15.29 10.22 -9.93
C THR A 26 -15.61 11.70 -9.70
N THR A 27 -15.20 12.25 -8.55
CA THR A 27 -15.36 13.66 -8.19
C THR A 27 -14.56 14.58 -9.11
N GLU A 28 -13.29 14.26 -9.38
CA GLU A 28 -12.45 15.04 -10.30
C GLU A 28 -13.00 14.97 -11.73
N ILE A 29 -13.37 13.78 -12.20
CA ILE A 29 -13.98 13.57 -13.53
C ILE A 29 -15.24 14.43 -13.66
N ARG A 30 -16.15 14.36 -12.68
CA ARG A 30 -17.41 15.11 -12.72
C ARG A 30 -17.18 16.62 -12.66
N THR A 31 -16.17 17.06 -11.91
CA THR A 31 -15.81 18.48 -11.80
C THR A 31 -15.26 19.00 -13.13
N ALA A 32 -14.37 18.24 -13.76
CA ALA A 32 -13.81 18.59 -15.07
C ALA A 32 -14.87 18.62 -16.18
N LEU A 33 -15.78 17.64 -16.23
CA LEU A 33 -16.86 17.61 -17.21
C LEU A 33 -17.87 18.76 -17.01
N ARG A 34 -18.11 19.17 -15.76
CA ARG A 34 -18.91 20.38 -15.49
C ARG A 34 -18.23 21.64 -16.01
N ALA A 35 -16.91 21.73 -15.91
CA ALA A 35 -16.15 22.87 -16.42
C ALA A 35 -16.24 23.00 -17.95
N THR A 36 -16.54 21.92 -18.68
CA THR A 36 -16.80 21.97 -20.13
C THR A 36 -18.25 22.31 -20.49
N GLY A 37 -19.08 22.70 -19.51
CA GLY A 37 -20.48 23.08 -19.73
C GLY A 37 -21.48 21.93 -19.80
N LEU A 38 -21.06 20.69 -19.49
CA LEU A 38 -21.96 19.53 -19.48
C LEU A 38 -22.86 19.55 -18.23
N SER A 39 -24.14 19.25 -18.41
CA SER A 39 -25.12 19.19 -17.33
C SER A 39 -26.14 18.06 -17.52
N GLY A 40 -26.93 17.78 -16.50
CA GLY A 40 -28.04 16.83 -16.54
C GLY A 40 -27.63 15.40 -16.88
N SER A 41 -28.43 14.75 -17.74
CA SER A 41 -28.24 13.34 -18.14
C SER A 41 -26.96 13.12 -18.94
N GLU A 42 -26.56 14.08 -19.77
CA GLU A 42 -25.33 13.97 -20.57
C GLU A 42 -24.08 14.00 -19.69
N LEU A 43 -24.06 14.82 -18.64
CA LEU A 43 -22.98 14.82 -17.65
C LEU A 43 -22.84 13.44 -17.00
N VAL A 44 -23.94 12.81 -16.61
CA VAL A 44 -23.91 11.48 -15.98
C VAL A 44 -23.40 10.42 -16.97
N ARG A 45 -23.88 10.46 -18.22
CA ARG A 45 -23.45 9.53 -19.26
C ARG A 45 -21.96 9.63 -19.53
N GLN A 46 -21.43 10.85 -19.70
CA GLN A 46 -20.00 11.06 -19.93
C GLN A 46 -19.16 10.74 -18.69
N THR A 47 -19.65 11.06 -17.49
CA THR A 47 -18.96 10.69 -16.24
C THR A 47 -18.77 9.17 -16.17
N ASN A 48 -19.80 8.37 -16.46
CA ASN A 48 -19.68 6.91 -16.44
C ASN A 48 -18.68 6.41 -17.49
N LEU A 49 -18.67 6.99 -18.69
CA LEU A 49 -17.71 6.63 -19.74
C LEU A 49 -16.26 6.92 -19.32
N GLU A 50 -16.01 8.10 -18.76
CA GLU A 50 -14.67 8.51 -18.30
C GLU A 50 -14.23 7.71 -17.07
N VAL A 51 -15.15 7.35 -16.18
CA VAL A 51 -14.87 6.44 -15.05
C VAL A 51 -14.45 5.06 -15.56
N GLU A 52 -15.12 4.52 -16.58
CA GLU A 52 -14.69 3.24 -17.20
C GLU A 52 -13.31 3.35 -17.86
N LYS A 53 -13.00 4.46 -18.54
CA LYS A 53 -11.67 4.71 -19.12
C LYS A 53 -10.58 4.88 -18.06
N SER A 54 -10.94 5.40 -16.88
CA SER A 54 -10.05 5.61 -15.74
C SER A 54 -9.65 4.30 -15.03
N LYS A 55 -10.36 3.20 -15.27
CA LYS A 55 -10.04 1.90 -14.65
C LYS A 55 -8.73 1.33 -15.20
N VAL A 56 -7.86 0.95 -14.27
CA VAL A 56 -6.58 0.30 -14.56
C VAL A 56 -6.47 -0.98 -13.77
N THR A 57 -6.28 -2.11 -14.46
CA THR A 57 -6.10 -3.41 -13.81
C THR A 57 -4.64 -3.74 -13.61
N VAL A 58 -4.26 -4.03 -12.37
CA VAL A 58 -2.96 -4.53 -11.93
C VAL A 58 -3.05 -6.05 -11.78
N ASP A 59 -2.00 -6.77 -12.18
CA ASP A 59 -2.04 -8.23 -12.20
C ASP A 59 -1.80 -8.84 -10.81
N ALA A 60 -0.96 -8.21 -9.98
CA ALA A 60 -0.79 -8.56 -8.57
C ALA A 60 -0.50 -7.34 -7.68
N VAL A 61 -1.00 -7.37 -6.46
CA VAL A 61 -0.72 -6.39 -5.42
C VAL A 61 0.06 -7.10 -4.31
N VAL A 62 1.28 -6.63 -4.06
CA VAL A 62 2.26 -7.29 -3.20
C VAL A 62 2.81 -6.30 -2.18
N SER A 63 3.68 -6.78 -1.29
CA SER A 63 4.32 -5.95 -0.25
C SER A 63 3.25 -5.23 0.58
N LYS A 64 2.16 -5.92 0.95
CA LYS A 64 1.05 -5.37 1.73
C LYS A 64 0.32 -4.18 1.08
N GLY A 65 0.39 -4.05 -0.24
CA GLY A 65 -0.31 -3.00 -0.99
C GLY A 65 0.57 -1.86 -1.48
N VAL A 66 1.82 -1.76 -1.00
CA VAL A 66 2.74 -0.67 -1.41
C VAL A 66 3.48 -0.96 -2.71
N GLU A 67 3.33 -2.16 -3.29
CA GLU A 67 3.91 -2.49 -4.58
C GLU A 67 2.88 -3.19 -5.48
N TRP A 68 2.81 -2.74 -6.73
CA TRP A 68 1.88 -3.21 -7.76
C TRP A 68 2.67 -3.83 -8.89
N ILE A 69 2.25 -4.99 -9.38
CA ILE A 69 2.89 -5.68 -10.50
C ILE A 69 1.94 -5.70 -11.69
N LYS A 70 2.37 -5.11 -12.80
CA LYS A 70 1.70 -5.20 -14.10
C LYS A 70 2.53 -6.03 -15.05
N LEU A 71 1.98 -7.12 -15.56
CA LEU A 71 2.61 -7.93 -16.60
C LEU A 71 2.08 -7.52 -17.98
N ILE A 72 2.97 -7.06 -18.85
CA ILE A 72 2.65 -6.76 -20.25
C ILE A 72 3.36 -7.78 -21.13
N ASN A 73 2.59 -8.74 -21.67
CA ASN A 73 3.12 -9.81 -22.50
C ASN A 73 3.21 -9.40 -23.98
N MET A 74 3.98 -8.34 -24.27
CA MET A 74 4.25 -7.86 -25.63
C MET A 74 5.64 -8.27 -26.08
N ASN A 75 5.80 -8.67 -27.35
CA ASN A 75 7.10 -8.95 -27.96
C ASN A 75 7.62 -7.72 -28.73
N GLU A 76 8.91 -7.74 -29.05
CA GLU A 76 9.59 -6.68 -29.78
C GLU A 76 8.94 -6.38 -31.14
N GLN A 77 8.59 -7.42 -31.92
CA GLN A 77 7.95 -7.26 -33.24
C GLN A 77 6.61 -6.53 -33.18
N ARG A 78 5.78 -6.85 -32.18
CA ARG A 78 4.49 -6.19 -31.99
C ARG A 78 4.67 -4.74 -31.58
N LEU A 79 5.66 -4.44 -30.74
CA LEU A 79 5.97 -3.06 -30.36
C LEU A 79 6.43 -2.26 -31.57
N LEU A 80 7.32 -2.81 -32.41
CA LEU A 80 7.78 -2.16 -33.64
C LEU A 80 6.63 -1.91 -34.62
N PHE A 81 5.71 -2.88 -34.78
CA PHE A 81 4.52 -2.67 -35.61
C PHE A 81 3.61 -1.58 -35.04
N GLU A 82 3.41 -1.55 -33.73
CA GLU A 82 2.64 -0.49 -33.06
C GLU A 82 3.30 0.89 -33.25
N MET A 83 4.62 0.97 -33.19
CA MET A 83 5.37 2.19 -33.47
C MET A 83 5.19 2.65 -34.92
N ALA A 84 5.38 1.76 -35.89
CA ALA A 84 5.18 2.08 -37.30
C ALA A 84 3.74 2.53 -37.60
N ALA A 85 2.74 1.86 -37.03
CA ALA A 85 1.33 2.24 -37.17
C ALA A 85 1.02 3.64 -36.58
N ASN A 86 1.81 4.09 -35.60
CA ASN A 86 1.71 5.43 -35.03
C ASN A 86 2.59 6.47 -35.76
N GLY A 87 3.21 6.11 -36.88
CA GLY A 87 4.04 7.01 -37.68
C GLY A 87 5.41 7.28 -37.07
N TRP A 88 5.95 6.33 -36.30
CA TRP A 88 7.29 6.46 -35.72
C TRP A 88 8.35 6.48 -36.82
N ASP A 89 9.19 7.51 -36.81
CA ASP A 89 10.29 7.67 -37.76
C ASP A 89 11.55 6.96 -37.24
N PHE A 90 11.84 5.81 -37.84
CA PHE A 90 12.99 4.97 -37.49
C PHE A 90 14.31 5.50 -38.08
N ASP A 91 14.25 6.41 -39.07
CA ASP A 91 15.41 6.89 -39.82
C ASP A 91 15.93 8.24 -39.32
N SER A 92 15.41 8.74 -38.18
CA SER A 92 15.91 9.94 -37.52
C SER A 92 17.28 9.70 -36.88
N GLU A 93 18.33 9.58 -37.71
CA GLU A 93 19.70 9.85 -37.28
C GLU A 93 19.76 11.30 -36.80
N SER A 94 20.10 11.45 -35.53
CA SER A 94 20.10 12.70 -34.77
C SER A 94 21.00 13.76 -35.41
N GLU A 95 20.41 14.83 -35.94
CA GLU A 95 21.08 16.13 -36.02
C GLU A 95 20.20 17.25 -35.46
N SER A 96 20.88 18.14 -34.73
CA SER A 96 20.45 19.40 -34.11
C SER A 96 19.69 19.33 -32.78
N GLU A 97 20.48 19.50 -31.71
CA GLU A 97 20.01 20.02 -30.43
C GLU A 97 19.39 21.41 -30.62
N SER A 98 18.18 21.59 -30.10
CA SER A 98 17.72 22.90 -29.65
C SER A 98 17.14 22.74 -28.24
N GLU A 99 17.96 23.07 -27.25
CA GLU A 99 17.49 23.25 -25.87
C GLU A 99 16.53 24.44 -25.82
N SER A 100 15.27 24.19 -25.44
CA SER A 100 14.45 25.21 -24.78
C SER A 100 14.04 24.68 -23.41
N LYS A 101 14.78 25.11 -22.39
CA LYS A 101 14.42 24.95 -20.98
C LYS A 101 13.25 25.88 -20.66
N ASP A 102 12.10 25.30 -20.36
CA ASP A 102 11.09 25.92 -19.51
C ASP A 102 10.56 24.88 -18.52
N GLN A 103 11.23 24.81 -17.36
CA GLN A 103 10.75 24.08 -16.20
C GLN A 103 9.85 24.99 -15.38
N SER A 104 8.54 24.88 -15.60
CA SER A 104 7.53 25.33 -14.66
C SER A 104 6.43 24.28 -14.59
N TRP A 105 6.34 23.59 -13.46
CA TRP A 105 5.26 22.64 -13.17
C TRP A 105 3.94 23.40 -12.99
N PRO A 106 2.88 23.12 -13.79
CA PRO A 106 1.57 23.66 -13.52
C PRO A 106 0.84 22.77 -12.51
N ASN A 107 0.71 23.26 -11.27
CA ASN A 107 -0.20 22.71 -10.26
C ASN A 107 -1.66 23.03 -10.63
N SER A 108 -2.19 22.33 -11.63
CA SER A 108 -3.62 21.97 -11.81
C SER A 108 -3.80 21.50 -13.25
N VAL A 109 -3.86 20.18 -13.47
CA VAL A 109 -3.93 19.60 -14.80
C VAL A 109 -5.38 19.69 -15.31
N ASN A 110 -5.57 20.46 -16.38
CA ASN A 110 -6.84 20.61 -17.08
C ASN A 110 -7.14 19.32 -17.87
N LEU A 111 -8.25 18.63 -17.56
CA LEU A 111 -8.61 17.31 -18.11
C LEU A 111 -8.91 17.32 -19.62
N THR A 112 -8.90 18.48 -20.28
CA THR A 112 -9.14 18.64 -21.72
C THR A 112 -7.87 18.69 -22.57
N ALA A 113 -6.67 18.68 -21.97
CA ALA A 113 -5.41 18.71 -22.70
C ALA A 113 -4.97 17.37 -23.31
N GLU A 114 -5.69 16.26 -23.04
CA GLU A 114 -5.40 14.95 -23.66
C GLU A 114 -5.77 14.84 -25.14
N ILE A 115 -6.39 15.87 -25.74
CA ILE A 115 -6.63 15.91 -27.19
C ILE A 115 -5.42 16.43 -27.98
N LYS A 116 -4.39 16.96 -27.30
CA LYS A 116 -3.06 17.17 -27.88
C LYS A 116 -2.06 16.21 -27.25
N SER A 117 -2.36 14.92 -27.28
CA SER A 117 -1.35 13.92 -26.94
C SER A 117 -0.22 14.03 -27.98
N THR A 118 1.00 14.27 -27.52
CA THR A 118 2.22 14.06 -28.30
C THR A 118 2.11 12.67 -28.94
N GLY A 119 2.39 12.53 -30.25
CA GLY A 119 2.11 11.29 -31.01
C GLY A 119 2.61 9.99 -30.34
N ASN A 120 3.64 10.09 -29.50
CA ASN A 120 4.24 9.00 -28.73
C ASN A 120 3.35 8.44 -27.59
N ASP A 121 2.34 9.18 -27.12
CA ASP A 121 1.42 8.73 -26.06
C ASP A 121 0.41 7.68 -26.53
N ARG A 122 0.39 7.40 -27.83
CA ARG A 122 -0.47 6.37 -28.43
C ARG A 122 0.07 4.96 -28.23
N LEU A 123 1.35 4.81 -27.87
CA LEU A 123 1.96 3.51 -27.62
C LEU A 123 1.39 2.88 -26.35
N SER A 124 0.97 1.63 -26.47
CA SER A 124 0.29 0.89 -25.41
C SER A 124 1.09 0.84 -24.12
N ILE A 125 2.41 0.57 -24.16
CA ILE A 125 3.26 0.51 -22.94
C ILE A 125 3.27 1.86 -22.24
N VAL A 126 3.53 2.94 -22.97
CA VAL A 126 3.61 4.30 -22.41
C VAL A 126 2.27 4.71 -21.82
N ARG A 127 1.16 4.41 -22.52
CA ARG A 127 -0.19 4.66 -22.03
C ARG A 127 -0.47 3.92 -20.72
N HIS A 128 -0.15 2.62 -20.66
CA HIS A 128 -0.31 1.85 -19.42
C HIS A 128 0.56 2.41 -18.29
N ALA A 129 1.81 2.79 -18.56
CA ALA A 129 2.71 3.36 -17.56
C ALA A 129 2.17 4.68 -16.98
N LYS A 130 1.71 5.60 -17.82
CA LYS A 130 1.10 6.87 -17.38
C LYS A 130 -0.19 6.64 -16.59
N MET A 131 -1.06 5.74 -17.07
CA MET A 131 -2.30 5.41 -16.37
C MET A 131 -2.04 4.77 -15.00
N LEU A 132 -1.06 3.86 -14.92
CA LEU A 132 -0.66 3.23 -13.66
C LEU A 132 0.00 4.21 -12.69
N ALA A 133 0.84 5.11 -13.19
CA ALA A 133 1.44 6.17 -12.39
C ALA A 133 0.35 7.06 -11.77
N ARG A 134 -0.63 7.51 -12.57
CA ARG A 134 -1.78 8.26 -12.05
C ARG A 134 -2.62 7.44 -11.06
N ALA A 135 -2.93 6.18 -11.39
CA ALA A 135 -3.69 5.31 -10.50
C ALA A 135 -3.00 5.09 -9.15
N SER A 136 -1.68 4.92 -9.12
CA SER A 136 -0.96 4.79 -7.86
C SER A 136 -1.00 6.07 -7.02
N GLN A 137 -0.96 7.25 -7.65
CA GLN A 137 -1.07 8.53 -6.94
C GLN A 137 -2.47 8.74 -6.34
N SER A 138 -3.51 8.33 -7.07
CA SER A 138 -4.91 8.44 -6.64
C SER A 138 -5.33 7.37 -5.63
N ASN A 139 -4.53 6.31 -5.46
CA ASN A 139 -4.82 5.23 -4.51
C ASN A 139 -3.61 4.95 -3.59
N PRO A 140 -3.23 5.89 -2.70
CA PRO A 140 -2.23 5.65 -1.68
C PRO A 140 -2.62 4.47 -0.79
N CYS A 141 -1.64 3.62 -0.46
CA CYS A 141 -1.82 2.53 0.49
C CYS A 141 -0.88 2.78 1.68
N ARG A 142 -1.41 2.73 2.90
CA ARG A 142 -0.63 2.99 4.13
C ARG A 142 0.17 4.29 4.05
N TYR A 143 -0.49 5.36 3.59
CA TYR A 143 0.09 6.70 3.42
C TYR A 143 1.27 6.81 2.45
N ARG A 144 1.51 5.77 1.63
CA ARG A 144 2.54 5.76 0.61
C ARG A 144 1.91 5.56 -0.76
N ILE A 145 2.47 6.25 -1.75
CA ILE A 145 2.14 6.02 -3.16
C ILE A 145 2.74 4.65 -3.53
N PRO A 146 1.94 3.69 -4.00
CA PRO A 146 2.46 2.37 -4.35
C PRO A 146 3.50 2.47 -5.47
N THR A 147 4.58 1.70 -5.36
CA THR A 147 5.54 1.53 -6.44
C THR A 147 4.96 0.58 -7.49
N VAL A 148 4.95 0.98 -8.76
CA VAL A 148 4.39 0.18 -9.84
C VAL A 148 5.53 -0.45 -10.62
N ARG A 149 5.62 -1.78 -10.57
CA ARG A 149 6.55 -2.59 -11.36
C ARG A 149 5.87 -3.11 -12.63
N ILE A 150 6.31 -2.62 -13.78
CA ILE A 150 5.86 -3.07 -15.10
C ILE A 150 6.85 -4.11 -15.63
N VAL A 151 6.38 -5.32 -15.88
CA VAL A 151 7.20 -6.47 -16.31
C VAL A 151 6.92 -6.79 -17.77
N LEU A 152 7.96 -6.72 -18.60
CA LEU A 152 7.97 -6.94 -20.05
C LEU A 152 8.88 -8.14 -20.38
N PRO A 153 8.44 -9.39 -20.14
CA PRO A 153 9.30 -10.56 -20.15
C PRO A 153 9.79 -10.98 -21.56
N ARG A 154 9.30 -10.33 -22.62
CA ARG A 154 9.60 -10.65 -24.03
C ARG A 154 10.23 -9.48 -24.78
N ILE A 155 10.74 -8.50 -24.05
CA ILE A 155 11.45 -7.35 -24.59
C ILE A 155 12.82 -7.31 -23.92
N THR A 156 13.87 -7.21 -24.73
CA THR A 156 15.25 -7.07 -24.24
C THR A 156 15.72 -5.63 -24.44
N ALA A 157 16.14 -4.93 -23.39
CA ALA A 157 16.69 -3.58 -23.56
C ALA A 157 18.08 -3.63 -24.22
N GLY A 158 18.46 -2.56 -24.92
CA GLY A 158 19.74 -2.41 -25.59
C GLY A 158 19.85 -3.14 -26.94
N LYS A 159 18.83 -3.91 -27.34
CA LYS A 159 18.83 -4.63 -28.62
C LYS A 159 18.42 -3.74 -29.80
N VAL A 160 17.46 -2.84 -29.58
CA VAL A 160 16.90 -1.94 -30.60
C VAL A 160 16.74 -0.55 -29.99
N LYS A 161 17.48 0.43 -30.52
CA LYS A 161 17.55 1.79 -29.97
C LYS A 161 16.17 2.46 -29.88
N GLU A 162 15.29 2.20 -30.83
CA GLU A 162 13.96 2.79 -30.88
C GLU A 162 13.04 2.19 -29.81
N ILE A 163 13.18 0.89 -29.52
CA ILE A 163 12.48 0.27 -28.39
C ILE A 163 12.97 0.88 -27.08
N ASP A 164 14.28 1.09 -26.94
CA ASP A 164 14.85 1.70 -25.74
C ASP A 164 14.30 3.11 -25.48
N LYS A 165 14.13 3.93 -26.53
CA LYS A 165 13.43 5.23 -26.43
C LYS A 165 12.01 5.07 -25.83
N VAL A 166 11.27 4.02 -26.22
CA VAL A 166 9.93 3.74 -25.66
C VAL A 166 9.99 3.28 -24.22
N LEU A 167 10.96 2.43 -23.87
CA LEU A 167 11.17 1.98 -22.49
C LEU A 167 11.53 3.15 -21.57
N ASP A 168 12.34 4.10 -22.04
CA ASP A 168 12.70 5.31 -21.31
C ASP A 168 11.49 6.22 -21.10
N MET A 169 10.66 6.42 -22.12
CA MET A 169 9.39 7.16 -21.96
C MET A 169 8.47 6.51 -20.94
N ALA A 170 8.36 5.17 -20.94
CA ALA A 170 7.54 4.45 -19.98
C ALA A 170 8.12 4.53 -18.56
N ARG A 171 9.44 4.47 -18.40
CA ARG A 171 10.12 4.64 -17.11
C ARG A 171 9.93 6.05 -16.56
N ASN A 172 9.98 7.06 -17.43
CA ASN A 172 9.78 8.46 -17.08
C ASN A 172 8.30 8.87 -16.95
N ALA A 173 7.35 7.94 -17.06
CA ALA A 173 5.92 8.22 -16.90
C ALA A 173 5.54 8.64 -15.47
N GLY A 174 6.35 8.28 -14.47
CA GLY A 174 6.18 8.68 -13.08
C GLY A 174 7.35 8.25 -12.20
N PRO A 175 7.61 8.94 -11.08
CA PRO A 175 8.76 8.67 -10.21
C PRO A 175 8.72 7.32 -9.49
N ASN A 176 7.54 6.70 -9.42
CA ASN A 176 7.28 5.43 -8.74
C ASN A 176 7.11 4.25 -9.73
N ILE A 177 7.46 4.44 -11.01
CA ILE A 177 7.43 3.39 -12.03
C ILE A 177 8.78 2.70 -12.09
N ILE A 178 8.78 1.38 -11.93
CA ILE A 178 9.92 0.50 -12.16
C ILE A 178 9.59 -0.35 -13.39
N LEU A 179 10.51 -0.38 -14.36
CA LEU A 179 10.33 -1.14 -15.59
C LEU A 179 11.34 -2.29 -15.64
N GLU A 180 10.85 -3.51 -15.81
CA GLU A 180 11.63 -4.75 -15.84
C GLU A 180 11.50 -5.45 -17.19
N THR A 181 12.61 -5.71 -17.85
CA THR A 181 12.74 -6.36 -19.16
C THR A 181 13.25 -7.80 -19.01
N ALA A 182 13.41 -8.52 -20.11
CA ALA A 182 13.80 -9.94 -20.10
C ALA A 182 15.13 -10.21 -19.39
N GLU A 183 16.09 -9.30 -19.52
CA GLU A 183 17.43 -9.34 -18.96
C GLU A 183 17.52 -8.88 -17.50
N SER A 184 16.49 -8.19 -17.00
CA SER A 184 16.45 -7.77 -15.60
C SER A 184 16.59 -8.97 -14.65
N ASP A 185 17.35 -8.80 -13.57
CA ASP A 185 17.48 -9.82 -12.50
C ASP A 185 16.12 -10.27 -11.95
N PHE A 186 15.16 -9.35 -11.89
CA PHE A 186 13.79 -9.66 -11.49
C PHE A 186 13.10 -10.65 -12.44
N VAL A 187 13.41 -10.65 -13.74
CA VAL A 187 12.82 -11.58 -14.72
C VAL A 187 13.70 -12.81 -14.90
N ALA A 188 14.98 -12.62 -15.21
CA ALA A 188 15.96 -13.68 -15.48
C ALA A 188 16.39 -14.47 -14.23
N GLY A 189 16.25 -13.89 -13.03
CA GLY A 189 16.74 -14.50 -11.80
C GLY A 189 16.14 -15.87 -11.49
N LYS A 190 16.93 -16.69 -10.77
CA LYS A 190 16.59 -18.07 -10.41
C LYS A 190 15.26 -18.15 -9.66
N SER A 191 14.43 -19.13 -10.02
CA SER A 191 13.20 -19.42 -9.27
C SER A 191 13.54 -19.90 -7.86
N LEU A 192 12.84 -19.35 -6.88
CA LEU A 192 12.90 -19.82 -5.49
C LEU A 192 12.20 -21.18 -5.35
N SER A 193 12.54 -21.92 -4.29
CA SER A 193 11.85 -23.16 -3.92
C SER A 193 10.41 -22.86 -3.47
N LEU A 194 9.50 -23.81 -3.64
CA LEU A 194 8.09 -23.62 -3.31
C LEU A 194 7.88 -23.27 -1.82
N GLY A 195 8.62 -23.92 -0.91
CA GLY A 195 8.54 -23.62 0.53
C GLY A 195 8.89 -22.17 0.84
N THR A 196 10.01 -21.67 0.30
CA THR A 196 10.43 -20.26 0.50
C THR A 196 9.45 -19.27 -0.12
N VAL A 197 8.89 -19.60 -1.29
CA VAL A 197 7.85 -18.79 -1.95
C VAL A 197 6.63 -18.67 -1.06
N LEU A 198 6.09 -19.80 -0.57
CA LEU A 198 4.86 -19.79 0.22
C LEU A 198 5.03 -18.98 1.49
N SER A 199 6.13 -19.17 2.22
CA SER A 199 6.42 -18.37 3.43
C SER A 199 6.54 -16.87 3.14
N ARG A 200 7.05 -16.48 1.96
CA ARG A 200 7.17 -15.07 1.57
C ARG A 200 5.84 -14.45 1.13
N LEU A 201 4.98 -15.22 0.47
CA LEU A 201 3.72 -14.70 -0.06
C LEU A 201 2.66 -14.49 1.01
N MET A 202 2.72 -15.24 2.11
CA MET A 202 1.87 -15.01 3.27
C MET A 202 2.09 -13.61 3.82
N VAL A 203 0.99 -12.92 4.16
CA VAL A 203 1.04 -11.59 4.76
C VAL A 203 1.49 -11.72 6.22
N ASP A 204 2.65 -11.17 6.54
CA ASP A 204 3.13 -11.05 7.91
C ASP A 204 2.97 -9.61 8.40
N GLU A 205 1.95 -9.35 9.23
CA GLU A 205 1.71 -8.03 9.77
C GLU A 205 2.80 -7.57 10.76
N SER A 206 3.60 -8.50 11.28
CA SER A 206 4.64 -8.21 12.28
C SER A 206 5.96 -7.66 11.69
N GLU A 207 6.21 -7.89 10.39
CA GLU A 207 7.48 -7.55 9.71
C GLU A 207 7.77 -6.03 9.68
N ASP A 208 6.74 -5.17 9.70
CA ASP A 208 6.91 -3.69 9.61
C ASP A 208 6.84 -2.99 10.98
N LEU A 209 6.61 -3.74 12.06
CA LEU A 209 6.46 -3.15 13.38
C LEU A 209 7.79 -2.52 13.82
N THR A 210 7.74 -1.30 14.36
CA THR A 210 8.91 -0.56 14.85
C THR A 210 9.58 -1.25 16.04
N THR A 211 10.90 -1.13 16.20
CA THR A 211 11.68 -1.82 17.27
C THR A 211 11.14 -1.58 18.67
N THR A 212 10.57 -0.40 18.92
CA THR A 212 9.70 -0.09 20.06
C THR A 212 8.26 0.00 19.56
N VAL A 213 7.26 -0.47 20.31
CA VAL A 213 5.84 -0.30 19.97
C VAL A 213 5.13 0.52 21.02
N ASN A 214 4.16 1.32 20.59
CA ASN A 214 3.28 2.07 21.47
C ASN A 214 2.04 1.21 21.76
N LEU A 215 1.78 0.92 23.03
CA LEU A 215 0.68 0.04 23.42
C LEU A 215 -0.49 0.86 23.94
N ASP A 216 -1.64 0.65 23.34
CA ASP A 216 -2.90 1.09 23.92
C ASP A 216 -3.22 0.26 25.17
N THR A 217 -3.83 0.89 26.19
CA THR A 217 -4.17 0.23 27.45
C THR A 217 -5.09 -0.97 27.24
N SER A 218 -5.89 -0.98 26.16
CA SER A 218 -6.73 -2.12 25.79
C SER A 218 -5.93 -3.41 25.52
N ILE A 219 -4.67 -3.32 25.08
CA ILE A 219 -3.79 -4.47 24.86
C ILE A 219 -3.43 -5.13 26.18
N LEU A 220 -3.13 -4.34 27.22
CA LEU A 220 -2.82 -4.88 28.54
C LEU A 220 -4.05 -5.60 29.12
N VAL A 221 -5.24 -5.02 28.95
CA VAL A 221 -6.50 -5.66 29.36
C VAL A 221 -6.71 -6.96 28.60
N ALA A 222 -6.51 -6.99 27.28
CA ALA A 222 -6.63 -8.22 26.50
C ALA A 222 -5.62 -9.28 26.93
N LEU A 223 -4.36 -8.90 27.17
CA LEU A 223 -3.32 -9.80 27.62
C LEU A 223 -3.61 -10.43 28.98
N MET A 224 -4.35 -9.77 29.87
CA MET A 224 -4.72 -10.33 31.18
C MET A 224 -6.17 -10.81 31.26
N SER A 225 -6.94 -10.69 30.18
CA SER A 225 -8.36 -11.01 30.17
C SER A 225 -8.58 -12.50 30.16
N ASP A 226 -9.47 -12.98 31.03
CA ASP A 226 -9.92 -14.37 31.03
C ASP A 226 -10.49 -14.76 29.66
N ILE A 227 -11.10 -13.83 28.91
CA ILE A 227 -11.64 -14.12 27.56
C ILE A 227 -10.51 -14.59 26.63
N THR A 228 -9.31 -14.03 26.77
CA THR A 228 -8.14 -14.37 25.94
C THR A 228 -7.43 -15.64 26.41
N HIS A 229 -7.66 -16.09 27.65
CA HIS A 229 -7.02 -17.28 28.22
C HIS A 229 -7.99 -18.43 28.52
N SER A 230 -9.29 -18.26 28.29
CA SER A 230 -10.27 -19.27 28.67
C SER A 230 -11.54 -19.14 27.84
N ALA A 231 -12.20 -20.27 27.61
CA ALA A 231 -13.51 -20.30 27.00
C ALA A 231 -14.55 -19.84 28.02
N ILE A 232 -15.01 -18.59 27.88
CA ILE A 232 -16.05 -18.00 28.74
C ILE A 232 -17.40 -18.05 28.03
N PRO A 233 -18.48 -18.46 28.72
CA PRO A 233 -19.84 -18.36 28.17
C PRO A 233 -20.29 -16.89 28.10
N ASP A 234 -20.98 -16.52 27.01
CA ASP A 234 -21.60 -15.20 26.90
C ASP A 234 -22.68 -15.00 27.98
N GLN A 235 -22.81 -13.76 28.46
CA GLN A 235 -23.73 -13.39 29.54
C GLN A 235 -24.59 -12.19 29.15
N PRO A 236 -25.85 -12.10 29.62
CA PRO A 236 -26.77 -11.04 29.22
C PRO A 236 -26.33 -9.61 29.54
N TRP A 237 -25.42 -9.44 30.51
CA TRP A 237 -24.89 -8.14 30.93
C TRP A 237 -23.59 -7.74 30.19
N TYR A 238 -23.07 -8.58 29.31
CA TYR A 238 -21.90 -8.24 28.52
C TYR A 238 -22.21 -7.19 27.46
N SER A 239 -21.23 -6.32 27.22
CA SER A 239 -21.32 -5.37 26.12
C SER A 239 -21.26 -6.11 24.79
N LYS A 240 -21.82 -5.52 23.72
CA LYS A 240 -21.73 -6.09 22.37
C LYS A 240 -20.28 -6.37 21.94
N ALA A 241 -19.33 -5.52 22.35
CA ALA A 241 -17.91 -5.70 22.05
C ALA A 241 -17.32 -6.93 22.75
N THR A 242 -17.67 -7.12 24.03
CA THR A 242 -17.27 -8.28 24.84
C THR A 242 -17.85 -9.57 24.27
N THR A 243 -19.14 -9.58 23.96
CA THR A 243 -19.81 -10.74 23.33
C THR A 243 -19.16 -11.09 22.00
N GLN A 244 -18.85 -10.10 21.16
CA GLN A 244 -18.17 -10.35 19.89
C GLN A 244 -16.77 -10.94 20.10
N GLN A 245 -16.00 -10.43 21.06
CA GLN A 245 -14.68 -10.98 21.38
C GLN A 245 -14.77 -12.44 21.85
N ILE A 246 -15.77 -12.78 22.68
CA ILE A 246 -16.02 -14.16 23.11
C ILE A 246 -16.33 -15.06 21.90
N ILE A 247 -17.20 -14.63 21.00
CA ILE A 247 -17.55 -15.38 19.78
C ILE A 247 -16.31 -15.63 18.92
N ASP A 248 -15.47 -14.62 18.73
CA ASP A 248 -14.27 -14.73 17.91
C ASP A 248 -13.25 -15.70 18.52
N GLU A 249 -13.03 -15.61 19.84
CA GLU A 249 -12.10 -16.49 20.54
C GLU A 249 -12.63 -17.93 20.64
N GLN A 250 -13.95 -18.13 20.74
CA GLN A 250 -14.55 -19.47 20.65
C GLN A 250 -14.39 -20.08 19.25
N LYS A 251 -14.42 -19.25 18.20
CA LYS A 251 -14.23 -19.69 16.81
C LYS A 251 -12.78 -20.03 16.51
N ASP A 252 -11.84 -19.26 17.03
CA ASP A 252 -10.40 -19.50 16.86
C ASP A 252 -9.64 -19.32 18.20
N PRO A 253 -9.59 -20.35 19.06
CA PRO A 253 -8.99 -20.26 20.39
C PRO A 253 -7.52 -19.85 20.33
N GLY A 254 -7.14 -18.86 21.12
CA GLY A 254 -5.80 -18.28 21.17
C GLY A 254 -5.50 -17.31 20.03
N ALA A 255 -6.47 -16.89 19.21
CA ALA A 255 -6.24 -15.96 18.10
C ALA A 255 -5.59 -14.65 18.57
N MET A 256 -6.07 -14.11 19.69
CA MET A 256 -5.52 -12.89 20.27
C MET A 256 -4.06 -13.08 20.71
N THR A 257 -3.74 -14.17 21.43
CA THR A 257 -2.36 -14.43 21.86
C THR A 257 -1.41 -14.68 20.68
N ARG A 258 -1.85 -15.42 19.65
CA ARG A 258 -1.08 -15.63 18.42
C ARG A 258 -0.82 -14.35 17.63
N ALA A 259 -1.70 -13.36 17.71
CA ALA A 259 -1.47 -12.05 17.09
C ALA A 259 -0.56 -11.17 17.96
N LEU A 260 -0.81 -11.10 19.27
CA LEU A 260 -0.11 -10.17 20.17
C LEU A 260 1.30 -10.61 20.53
N TYR A 261 1.55 -11.90 20.79
CA TYR A 261 2.86 -12.35 21.24
C TYR A 261 3.97 -12.11 20.20
N PRO A 262 3.81 -12.46 18.91
CA PRO A 262 4.81 -12.10 17.89
C PRO A 262 4.99 -10.59 17.73
N ALA A 263 3.91 -9.81 17.92
CA ALA A 263 3.99 -8.36 17.84
C ALA A 263 4.78 -7.73 19.00
N LEU A 264 4.89 -8.40 20.15
CA LEU A 264 5.64 -7.93 21.33
C LEU A 264 7.04 -8.57 21.45
N GLN A 265 7.26 -9.71 20.81
CA GLN A 265 8.48 -10.49 20.90
C GLN A 265 9.71 -9.72 20.37
N GLY A 266 10.84 -9.80 21.09
CA GLY A 266 12.13 -9.29 20.64
C GLY A 266 12.26 -7.75 20.55
N ARG A 267 11.25 -7.00 20.98
CA ARG A 267 11.27 -5.53 20.98
C ARG A 267 12.03 -4.97 22.17
N ASP A 268 12.48 -3.72 22.04
CA ASP A 268 13.31 -3.08 23.06
C ASP A 268 12.46 -2.74 24.29
N LEU A 269 12.43 -3.74 25.15
CA LEU A 269 11.47 -3.85 26.20
C LEU A 269 12.21 -4.41 27.44
N ALA A 270 11.99 -3.87 28.66
CA ALA A 270 12.48 -4.41 29.92
C ALA A 270 11.53 -5.50 30.47
N ARG A 271 12.11 -6.54 31.08
CA ARG A 271 11.42 -7.68 31.69
C ARG A 271 11.54 -7.59 33.22
N LEU A 272 10.42 -7.65 33.93
CA LEU A 272 10.42 -7.87 35.37
C LEU A 272 10.13 -9.35 35.63
N ASP A 273 11.15 -10.13 36.01
CA ASP A 273 11.06 -11.59 36.09
C ASP A 273 9.91 -12.09 36.99
N ALA A 274 9.66 -11.42 38.11
CA ALA A 274 8.57 -11.78 39.02
C ALA A 274 7.17 -11.63 38.38
N LEU A 275 6.96 -10.55 37.62
CA LEU A 275 5.69 -10.30 36.91
C LEU A 275 5.53 -11.28 35.75
N PHE A 276 6.61 -11.57 35.04
CA PHE A 276 6.60 -12.54 33.94
C PHE A 276 6.28 -13.96 34.44
N SER A 277 6.89 -14.40 35.55
CA SER A 277 6.59 -15.70 36.16
C SER A 277 5.13 -15.80 36.62
N ALA A 278 4.58 -14.73 37.21
CA ALA A 278 3.17 -14.68 37.60
C ALA A 278 2.25 -14.73 36.36
N PHE A 279 2.58 -13.99 35.30
CA PHE A 279 1.83 -14.00 34.05
C PHE A 279 1.83 -15.38 33.38
N LYS A 280 2.99 -16.04 33.32
CA LYS A 280 3.12 -17.41 32.79
C LYS A 280 2.35 -18.45 33.61
N ALA A 281 2.25 -18.27 34.93
CA ALA A 281 1.48 -19.15 35.80
C ALA A 281 -0.04 -18.97 35.63
N LEU A 282 -0.50 -17.78 35.23
CA LEU A 282 -1.92 -17.46 35.05
C LEU A 282 -2.41 -17.70 33.61
N SER A 283 -1.53 -17.65 32.62
CA SER A 283 -1.91 -17.90 31.22
C SER A 283 -2.09 -19.40 30.94
N SER A 284 -3.17 -19.76 30.26
CA SER A 284 -3.40 -21.11 29.74
C SER A 284 -2.68 -21.37 28.40
N HIS A 285 -2.11 -20.32 27.80
CA HIS A 285 -1.39 -20.37 26.54
C HIS A 285 0.12 -20.35 26.78
N VAL A 286 0.89 -20.91 25.82
CA VAL A 286 2.35 -20.88 25.88
C VAL A 286 2.80 -19.43 25.73
N VAL A 287 3.23 -18.83 26.84
CA VAL A 287 3.85 -17.49 26.86
C VAL A 287 5.31 -17.62 26.42
N PRO A 288 5.76 -16.90 25.37
CA PRO A 288 7.16 -16.92 24.95
C PRO A 288 8.09 -16.46 26.06
N ASP A 289 9.19 -17.20 26.27
CA ASP A 289 10.17 -16.90 27.33
C ASP A 289 10.93 -15.60 27.13
N ASP A 290 10.86 -15.02 25.93
CA ASP A 290 11.43 -13.74 25.55
C ASP A 290 10.39 -12.63 25.44
N LEU A 291 9.15 -12.84 25.91
CA LEU A 291 8.17 -11.76 26.05
C LEU A 291 8.68 -10.75 27.09
N ARG A 292 8.68 -9.49 26.68
CA ARG A 292 9.11 -8.36 27.50
C ARG A 292 7.96 -7.36 27.58
N LEU A 293 7.68 -6.79 28.76
CA LEU A 293 6.55 -5.87 29.00
C LEU A 293 7.03 -4.62 29.75
N PRO A 294 7.48 -3.57 29.05
CA PRO A 294 8.01 -2.34 29.65
C PRO A 294 7.00 -1.24 29.44
N ILE A 295 6.39 -0.88 30.54
CA ILE A 295 5.48 0.25 30.54
C ILE A 295 6.34 1.45 30.92
N LYS A 296 6.83 2.19 29.93
CA LYS A 296 7.29 3.57 30.16
C LYS A 296 6.08 4.47 30.01
N ILE A 297 5.59 5.00 31.14
CA ILE A 297 4.53 6.02 31.10
C ILE A 297 5.14 7.29 30.51
N VAL A 298 4.64 7.70 29.35
CA VAL A 298 5.01 8.96 28.71
C VAL A 298 3.94 9.99 29.04
N ASN A 299 4.34 11.11 29.64
CA ASN A 299 3.44 12.24 29.81
C ASN A 299 3.41 13.02 28.49
N PHE A 300 2.28 12.98 27.79
CA PHE A 300 2.12 13.59 26.48
C PHE A 300 0.91 14.53 26.47
N ASN A 301 1.12 15.76 26.00
CA ASN A 301 0.09 16.77 25.87
C ASN A 301 -0.13 17.09 24.37
N ILE A 302 -1.34 16.83 23.90
CA ILE A 302 -1.73 17.02 22.50
C ILE A 302 -1.71 18.50 22.10
N GLU A 303 -2.19 19.40 22.97
CA GLU A 303 -2.21 20.84 22.67
C GLU A 303 -0.79 21.40 22.56
N GLN A 304 0.11 20.97 23.45
CA GLN A 304 1.52 21.34 23.34
C GLN A 304 2.15 20.83 22.03
N ALA A 305 1.74 19.66 21.53
CA ALA A 305 2.22 19.13 20.25
C ALA A 305 1.72 19.93 19.03
N PHE A 306 0.53 20.54 19.12
CA PHE A 306 0.06 21.50 18.12
C PHE A 306 0.80 22.84 18.20
N GLU A 307 0.98 23.38 19.41
CA GLU A 307 1.69 24.65 19.63
C GLU A 307 3.14 24.61 19.14
N THR A 308 3.81 23.46 19.30
CA THR A 308 5.19 23.24 18.86
C THR A 308 5.32 22.85 17.38
N GLY A 309 4.20 22.68 16.66
CA GLY A 309 4.19 22.29 15.26
C GLY A 309 4.61 20.84 14.98
N LEU A 310 4.63 19.97 16.00
CA LEU A 310 4.95 18.54 15.84
C LEU A 310 3.84 17.78 15.10
N ILE A 311 2.60 18.30 15.14
CA ILE A 311 1.46 17.77 14.39
C ILE A 311 0.90 18.87 13.47
N PRO A 312 0.61 18.57 12.19
CA PRO A 312 -0.08 19.50 11.30
C PRO A 312 -1.48 19.85 11.82
N GLU A 313 -1.90 21.10 11.63
CA GLU A 313 -3.23 21.58 12.06
C GLU A 313 -4.38 20.80 11.40
N ALA A 314 -4.16 20.30 10.18
CA ALA A 314 -5.11 19.42 9.49
C ALA A 314 -5.44 18.13 10.27
N ALA A 315 -4.59 17.68 11.20
CA ALA A 315 -4.87 16.52 12.03
C ALA A 315 -5.92 16.79 13.12
N ARG A 316 -6.25 18.05 13.44
CA ARG A 316 -7.25 18.39 14.46
C ARG A 316 -8.62 17.78 14.14
N SER A 317 -9.03 17.76 12.87
CA SER A 317 -10.30 17.15 12.46
C SER A 317 -10.32 15.66 12.74
N VAL A 318 -9.28 14.93 12.36
CA VAL A 318 -9.16 13.48 12.60
C VAL A 318 -9.10 13.18 14.09
N ILE A 319 -8.34 13.97 14.85
CA ILE A 319 -8.18 13.81 16.31
C ILE A 319 -9.51 14.05 17.02
N SER A 320 -10.34 14.99 16.56
CA SER A 320 -11.67 15.25 17.15
C SER A 320 -12.66 14.09 16.96
N GLU A 321 -12.40 13.19 16.01
CA GLU A 321 -13.21 11.98 15.79
C GLU A 321 -12.72 10.79 16.64
N LEU A 322 -11.53 10.87 17.25
CA LEU A 322 -11.00 9.84 18.13
C LEU A 322 -11.63 9.93 19.53
N ARG A 323 -11.87 8.79 20.17
CA ARG A 323 -12.27 8.76 21.58
C ARG A 323 -11.13 9.24 22.46
N ASP A 324 -11.46 9.98 23.53
CA ASP A 324 -10.52 10.55 24.50
C ASP A 324 -9.43 9.57 24.96
N ILE A 325 -9.82 8.31 25.23
CA ILE A 325 -8.91 7.29 25.75
C ILE A 325 -7.89 6.79 24.72
N THR A 326 -8.23 6.84 23.43
CA THR A 326 -7.37 6.39 22.34
C THR A 326 -6.58 7.54 21.71
N CYS A 327 -7.06 8.77 21.90
CA CYS A 327 -6.55 9.97 21.28
C CYS A 327 -5.06 10.18 21.57
N SER A 328 -4.67 10.21 22.85
CA SER A 328 -3.27 10.38 23.26
C SER A 328 -2.35 9.29 22.70
N THR A 329 -2.80 8.02 22.72
CA THR A 329 -2.04 6.88 22.22
C THR A 329 -1.76 6.99 20.72
N PHE A 330 -2.78 7.22 19.88
CA PHE A 330 -2.58 7.32 18.43
C PHE A 330 -1.79 8.57 18.05
N THR A 331 -2.07 9.71 18.68
CA THR A 331 -1.35 10.95 18.40
C THR A 331 0.13 10.84 18.77
N TYR A 332 0.46 10.22 19.91
CA TYR A 332 1.85 9.95 20.28
C TYR A 332 2.53 9.01 19.29
N GLY A 333 1.85 7.94 18.86
CA GLY A 333 2.36 7.02 17.84
C GLY A 333 2.68 7.71 16.51
N TRP A 334 1.86 8.65 16.06
CA TRP A 334 2.10 9.43 14.85
C TRP A 334 3.35 10.31 14.94
N ILE A 335 3.49 11.09 16.02
CA ILE A 335 4.65 12.00 16.21
C ILE A 335 5.94 11.22 16.34
N SER A 336 5.93 10.19 17.17
CA SER A 336 7.11 9.35 17.45
C SER A 336 7.44 8.39 16.31
N ARG A 337 6.62 8.35 15.25
CA ARG A 337 6.68 7.38 14.15
C ARG A 337 6.80 5.94 14.65
N THR A 338 6.08 5.65 15.73
CA THR A 338 6.12 4.36 16.42
C THR A 338 4.82 3.63 16.17
N THR A 339 4.90 2.35 15.81
CA THR A 339 3.72 1.54 15.57
C THR A 339 2.86 1.47 16.84
N THR A 340 1.58 1.82 16.69
CA THR A 340 0.60 1.70 17.77
C THR A 340 -0.19 0.40 17.62
N ILE A 341 -0.29 -0.37 18.71
CA ILE A 341 -1.09 -1.61 18.77
C ILE A 341 -2.30 -1.37 19.68
N SER A 342 -3.50 -1.71 19.22
CA SER A 342 -4.76 -1.58 19.97
C SER A 342 -5.71 -2.73 19.68
N CYS A 343 -6.49 -3.17 20.69
CA CYS A 343 -7.56 -4.16 20.54
C CYS A 343 -8.88 -3.56 20.04
N ASN A 344 -8.90 -2.27 19.74
CA ASN A 344 -10.10 -1.57 19.34
C ASN A 344 -10.34 -1.78 17.83
N LYS A 345 -11.23 -2.71 17.47
CA LYS A 345 -11.50 -3.11 16.07
C LYS A 345 -11.87 -1.97 15.11
N GLN A 346 -12.29 -0.81 15.63
CA GLN A 346 -12.59 0.37 14.83
C GLN A 346 -11.33 1.07 14.26
N LEU A 347 -10.15 0.77 14.81
CA LEU A 347 -8.88 1.42 14.47
C LEU A 347 -7.75 0.40 14.30
N THR A 348 -8.06 -0.87 13.95
CA THR A 348 -7.05 -1.87 13.64
C THR A 348 -6.30 -1.46 12.38
N SER A 349 -5.25 -0.68 12.57
CA SER A 349 -4.36 -0.21 11.53
C SER A 349 -3.00 -0.07 12.18
N ILE A 350 -2.08 -0.93 11.77
CA ILE A 350 -0.65 -0.75 12.03
C ILE A 350 -0.26 0.52 11.27
N PHE A 351 -0.23 1.64 11.99
CA PHE A 351 0.28 2.91 11.47
C PHE A 351 1.81 2.86 11.58
N VAL A 352 2.46 2.68 10.44
CA VAL A 352 3.87 3.04 10.26
C VAL A 352 3.85 4.24 9.32
N VAL A 353 4.24 5.41 9.82
CA VAL A 353 4.47 6.59 8.98
C VAL A 353 5.86 6.49 8.37
#